data_AF-A0A915B7C1-F1
#
_entry.id   AF-A0A915B7C1-F1
#
_cell.length_a   1.000
_cell.length_b   1.000
_cell.length_c   1.000
_cell.angle_alpha   90.00
_cell.angle_beta   90.00
_cell.angle_gamma   90.00
#
_symmetry.space_group_name_H-M   'P 1'
#
loop_
_entity.id
_entity.type
_entity.pdbx_description
1 polymer ?
#
loop_
_entity_poly.entity_id
_entity_poly.type
_entity_poly.pdbx_seq_one_letter_code
_entity_poly.pdbx_strand_id
1 'polypeptide(L)'
;MTTNLKVEWDAPQVELLQICRRVVSSEMSPDAAFALIKNIKKTNTSVSSLLTDVLWLIDMEISMEKKNEDTLKRFNEFLALISNQIVPDDVLKLELDILGANEHATRSRVVKMKTKLYFKQLKFNLLREESEGYAKLITELLDTNNSCVSTTLTKLHRLIGQFNVDPNRVLDIILECFEASPQRRRFFISLLADFKASADDLCNILGFKFTFYQQNGDTPSSLYDIAAILCSERVVD
;
A
#
# COMPACT_ATOMS: atom_id res chain seq x y z
N MET A 1 -8.23 -56.58 -31.79
CA MET A 1 -9.00 -56.09 -30.63
C MET A 1 -8.38 -54.78 -30.20
N THR A 2 -9.01 -53.69 -30.64
CA THR A 2 -8.61 -52.30 -30.41
C THR A 2 -9.00 -51.90 -28.99
N THR A 3 -8.01 -51.74 -28.12
CA THR A 3 -8.23 -51.20 -26.78
C THR A 3 -8.38 -49.68 -26.88
N ASN A 4 -9.62 -49.22 -26.74
CA ASN A 4 -9.98 -47.82 -26.56
C ASN A 4 -9.28 -47.25 -25.32
N LEU A 5 -8.20 -46.50 -25.52
CA LEU A 5 -7.70 -45.55 -24.54
C LEU A 5 -8.61 -44.32 -24.57
N LYS A 6 -9.67 -44.34 -23.76
CA LYS A 6 -10.33 -43.10 -23.33
C LYS A 6 -9.34 -42.37 -22.43
N VAL A 7 -8.68 -41.35 -22.98
CA VAL A 7 -8.00 -40.34 -22.16
C VAL A 7 -9.11 -39.52 -21.50
N GLU A 8 -9.26 -39.63 -20.18
CA GLU A 8 -10.11 -38.74 -19.40
C GLU A 8 -9.46 -37.34 -19.39
N TRP A 9 -10.09 -36.39 -20.08
CA TRP A 9 -9.65 -35.00 -20.17
C TRP A 9 -10.21 -34.17 -19.00
N ASP A 10 -10.20 -34.70 -17.78
CA ASP A 10 -10.83 -34.10 -16.60
C ASP A 10 -10.02 -32.96 -15.95
N ALA A 11 -9.30 -32.19 -16.77
CA ALA A 11 -8.63 -30.97 -16.31
C ALA A 11 -9.31 -29.75 -16.97
N PRO A 12 -10.04 -28.91 -16.20
CA PRO A 12 -10.70 -27.71 -16.75
C PRO A 12 -9.73 -26.78 -17.48
N GLN A 13 -8.45 -26.81 -17.13
CA GLN A 13 -7.40 -26.06 -17.82
C GLN A 13 -7.19 -26.53 -19.28
N VAL A 14 -7.32 -27.83 -19.55
CA VAL A 14 -7.14 -28.36 -20.91
C VAL A 14 -8.32 -28.02 -21.80
N GLU A 15 -9.53 -28.06 -21.25
CA GLU A 15 -10.73 -27.57 -21.94
C GLU A 15 -10.61 -26.07 -22.27
N LEU A 16 -10.19 -25.24 -21.30
CA LEU A 16 -9.94 -23.82 -21.52
C LEU A 16 -8.87 -23.57 -22.59
N LEU A 17 -7.78 -24.35 -22.58
CA LEU A 17 -6.72 -24.27 -23.58
C LEU A 17 -7.23 -24.59 -24.99
N GLN A 18 -8.02 -25.67 -25.13
CA GLN A 18 -8.62 -26.03 -26.42
C GLN A 18 -9.57 -24.93 -26.91
N ILE A 19 -10.39 -24.37 -26.03
CA ILE A 19 -11.27 -23.25 -26.37
C ILE A 19 -10.45 -22.06 -26.91
N CYS A 20 -9.38 -21.67 -26.21
CA CYS A 20 -8.55 -20.53 -26.62
C CYS A 20 -7.81 -20.79 -27.93
N ARG A 21 -7.23 -21.98 -28.12
CA ARG A 21 -6.57 -22.35 -29.38
C ARG A 21 -7.53 -22.31 -30.57
N ARG A 22 -8.76 -22.79 -30.41
CA ARG A 22 -9.78 -22.74 -31.48
C ARG A 22 -10.13 -21.31 -31.91
N VAL A 23 -10.05 -20.33 -31.02
CA VAL A 23 -10.21 -18.90 -31.37
C VAL A 23 -9.04 -18.42 -32.24
N VAL A 24 -7.82 -18.74 -31.82
CA VAL A 24 -6.57 -18.36 -32.51
C VAL A 24 -6.46 -19.03 -33.89
N SER A 25 -6.83 -20.31 -33.98
CA SER A 25 -6.88 -21.10 -35.23
C SER A 25 -8.09 -20.78 -36.12
N SER A 26 -8.91 -19.79 -35.77
CA SER A 26 -10.08 -19.36 -36.54
C SER A 26 -11.24 -20.36 -36.65
N GLU A 27 -11.24 -21.42 -35.84
CA GLU A 27 -12.29 -22.45 -35.80
C GLU A 27 -13.51 -22.04 -34.96
N MET A 28 -13.39 -20.98 -34.15
CA MET A 28 -14.42 -20.49 -33.24
C MET A 28 -14.38 -18.95 -33.14
N SER A 29 -15.55 -18.31 -33.00
CA SER A 29 -15.61 -16.87 -32.78
C SER A 29 -15.29 -16.49 -31.33
N PRO A 30 -14.71 -15.29 -31.08
CA PRO A 30 -14.46 -14.79 -29.72
C PRO A 30 -15.69 -14.80 -28.82
N ASP A 31 -16.88 -14.41 -29.33
CA ASP A 31 -18.13 -14.41 -28.57
C ASP A 31 -18.58 -15.81 -28.15
N ALA A 32 -18.46 -16.79 -29.05
CA ALA A 32 -18.83 -18.17 -28.75
C ALA A 32 -17.91 -18.76 -27.66
N ALA A 33 -16.61 -18.48 -27.76
CA ALA A 33 -15.61 -18.87 -26.77
C ALA A 33 -15.90 -18.24 -25.40
N PHE A 34 -16.18 -16.93 -25.38
CA PHE A 34 -16.52 -16.20 -24.17
C PHE A 34 -17.77 -16.77 -23.48
N ALA A 35 -18.82 -17.09 -24.25
CA ALA A 35 -20.04 -17.67 -23.71
C ALA A 35 -19.80 -19.05 -23.05
N LEU A 36 -18.96 -19.89 -23.65
CA LEU A 36 -18.55 -21.18 -23.08
C LEU A 36 -17.80 -20.99 -21.76
N ILE A 37 -16.75 -20.16 -21.75
CA ILE A 37 -15.94 -19.92 -20.55
C ILE A 37 -16.80 -19.30 -19.44
N LYS A 38 -17.73 -18.40 -19.79
CA LYS A 38 -18.67 -17.81 -18.83
C LYS A 38 -19.58 -18.85 -18.19
N ASN A 39 -19.96 -19.90 -18.91
CA ASN A 39 -20.72 -21.03 -18.34
C ASN A 39 -19.84 -21.92 -17.46
N ILE A 40 -18.61 -22.22 -17.86
CA ILE A 40 -17.65 -22.98 -17.04
C ILE A 40 -17.33 -22.23 -15.75
N LYS A 41 -17.23 -20.88 -15.79
CA LYS A 41 -17.02 -20.05 -14.59
C LYS A 41 -18.17 -20.17 -13.57
N LYS A 42 -19.40 -20.47 -14.00
CA LYS A 42 -20.54 -20.67 -13.08
C LYS A 42 -20.39 -21.96 -12.26
N THR A 43 -19.77 -22.98 -12.84
CA THR A 43 -19.58 -24.29 -12.19
C THR A 43 -18.24 -24.40 -11.48
N ASN A 44 -17.23 -23.63 -11.90
CA ASN A 44 -15.89 -23.67 -11.34
C ASN A 44 -15.33 -22.26 -11.07
N THR A 45 -15.10 -21.95 -9.79
CA THR A 45 -14.58 -20.66 -9.34
C THR A 45 -13.11 -20.43 -9.70
N SER A 46 -12.33 -21.48 -10.00
CA SER A 46 -10.91 -21.34 -10.34
C SER A 46 -10.66 -20.94 -11.80
N VAL A 47 -11.70 -20.87 -12.64
CA VAL A 47 -11.60 -20.54 -14.06
C VAL A 47 -10.86 -19.23 -14.31
N SER A 48 -11.07 -18.19 -13.49
CA SER A 48 -10.36 -16.92 -13.66
C SER A 48 -8.84 -17.06 -13.53
N SER A 49 -8.37 -17.88 -12.58
CA SER A 49 -6.94 -18.13 -12.39
C SER A 49 -6.38 -19.00 -13.52
N LEU A 50 -7.02 -20.14 -13.79
CA LEU A 50 -6.58 -21.09 -14.81
C LEU A 50 -6.59 -20.48 -16.22
N LEU A 51 -7.59 -19.64 -16.51
CA LEU A 51 -7.67 -18.93 -17.79
C LEU A 51 -6.52 -17.94 -17.95
N THR A 52 -6.06 -17.31 -16.88
CA THR A 52 -4.92 -16.37 -16.96
C THR A 52 -3.66 -17.11 -17.42
N ASP A 53 -3.38 -18.29 -16.85
CA ASP A 53 -2.25 -19.14 -17.26
C ASP A 53 -2.39 -19.62 -18.71
N VAL A 54 -3.61 -19.99 -19.12
CA VAL A 54 -3.91 -20.40 -20.50
C VAL A 54 -3.71 -19.24 -21.48
N LEU A 55 -4.23 -18.05 -21.17
CA LEU A 55 -4.07 -16.87 -22.03
C LEU A 55 -2.61 -16.48 -22.17
N TRP A 56 -1.82 -16.60 -21.10
CA TRP A 56 -0.38 -16.38 -21.14
C TRP A 56 0.32 -17.38 -22.07
N LEU A 57 -0.03 -18.67 -21.98
CA LEU A 57 0.52 -19.69 -22.87
C LEU A 57 0.17 -19.41 -24.34
N ILE A 58 -1.07 -19.01 -24.61
CA ILE A 58 -1.52 -18.65 -25.97
C ILE A 58 -0.78 -17.41 -26.49
N ASP A 59 -0.58 -16.40 -25.65
CA ASP A 59 0.18 -15.19 -26.01
C ASP A 59 1.64 -15.53 -26.39
N MET A 60 2.25 -16.48 -25.66
CA MET A 60 3.57 -17.04 -26.01
C MET A 60 3.55 -17.82 -27.32
N GLU A 61 2.55 -18.67 -27.56
CA GLU A 61 2.38 -19.41 -28.82
C GLU A 61 2.27 -18.44 -30.01
N ILE A 62 1.43 -17.40 -29.90
CA ILE A 62 1.24 -16.36 -30.93
C ILE A 62 2.52 -15.56 -31.18
N SER A 63 3.30 -15.30 -30.14
CA SER A 63 4.57 -14.55 -30.26
C SER A 63 5.65 -15.36 -31.01
N MET A 64 5.61 -16.69 -30.91
CA MET A 64 6.57 -17.61 -31.55
C MET A 64 6.21 -17.92 -33.01
N GLU A 65 4.93 -18.05 -33.33
CA GLU A 65 4.44 -18.24 -34.69
C GLU A 65 4.45 -16.89 -35.43
N LYS A 66 5.15 -16.79 -36.58
CA LYS A 66 5.29 -15.53 -37.34
C LYS A 66 3.95 -14.79 -37.45
N LYS A 67 3.87 -13.60 -36.83
CA LYS A 67 2.67 -12.76 -36.63
C LYS A 67 1.70 -12.77 -37.81
N ASN A 68 0.63 -13.56 -37.70
CA ASN A 68 -0.54 -13.38 -38.54
C ASN A 68 -1.40 -12.26 -37.93
N GLU A 69 -1.53 -11.13 -38.64
CA GLU A 69 -2.29 -9.96 -38.14
C GLU A 69 -3.74 -10.30 -37.80
N ASP A 70 -4.35 -11.24 -38.53
CA ASP A 70 -5.75 -11.63 -38.31
C ASP A 70 -5.90 -12.43 -37.00
N THR A 71 -4.92 -13.27 -36.68
CA THR A 71 -4.87 -14.00 -35.41
C THR A 71 -4.73 -13.04 -34.23
N LEU A 72 -3.86 -12.04 -34.36
CA LEU A 72 -3.69 -11.00 -33.33
C LEU A 72 -4.96 -10.17 -33.12
N LYS A 73 -5.65 -9.79 -34.19
CA LYS A 73 -6.92 -9.04 -34.09
C LYS A 73 -7.97 -9.85 -33.33
N ARG A 74 -8.18 -11.12 -33.70
CA ARG A 74 -9.13 -12.02 -33.03
C ARG A 74 -8.79 -12.26 -31.57
N PHE A 75 -7.50 -12.45 -31.26
CA PHE A 75 -7.08 -12.64 -29.88
C PHE A 75 -7.32 -11.38 -29.05
N ASN A 76 -7.05 -10.19 -29.59
CA ASN A 76 -7.36 -8.92 -28.90
C ASN A 76 -8.87 -8.71 -28.70
N GLU A 77 -9.71 -9.03 -29.69
CA GLU A 77 -11.17 -9.02 -29.55
C GLU A 77 -11.63 -9.96 -28.43
N PHE A 78 -11.03 -11.15 -28.36
CA PHE A 78 -11.31 -12.12 -27.30
C PHE A 78 -10.87 -11.64 -25.91
N LEU A 79 -9.68 -11.04 -25.79
CA LEU A 79 -9.21 -10.43 -24.55
C LEU A 79 -10.14 -9.30 -24.08
N ALA A 80 -10.66 -8.49 -25.01
CA ALA A 80 -11.60 -7.41 -24.69
C ALA A 80 -12.92 -7.94 -24.09
N LEU A 81 -13.41 -9.10 -24.54
CA LEU A 81 -14.59 -9.76 -23.97
C LEU A 81 -14.32 -10.34 -22.57
N ILE A 82 -13.12 -10.87 -22.35
CA ILE A 82 -12.70 -11.47 -21.07
C ILE A 82 -12.45 -10.40 -20.00
N SER A 83 -11.88 -9.24 -20.40
CA SER A 83 -11.48 -8.16 -19.52
C SER A 83 -12.64 -7.67 -18.65
N ASN A 84 -12.41 -7.59 -17.33
CA ASN A 84 -13.35 -7.21 -16.27
C ASN A 84 -14.62 -8.06 -16.13
N GLN A 85 -14.87 -9.02 -17.03
CA GLN A 85 -15.99 -9.97 -16.94
C GLN A 85 -15.55 -11.29 -16.30
N ILE A 86 -14.39 -11.81 -16.73
CA ILE A 86 -13.85 -13.07 -16.28
C ILE A 86 -12.57 -12.85 -15.49
N VAL A 87 -11.62 -12.10 -16.06
CA VAL A 87 -10.33 -11.74 -15.45
C VAL A 87 -10.23 -10.21 -15.35
N PRO A 88 -9.79 -9.63 -14.22
CA PRO A 88 -9.58 -8.19 -14.12
C PRO A 88 -8.58 -7.67 -15.15
N ASP A 89 -8.87 -6.51 -15.74
CA ASP A 89 -8.04 -5.89 -16.79
C ASP A 89 -6.58 -5.66 -16.35
N ASP A 90 -6.39 -5.23 -15.10
CA ASP A 90 -5.06 -5.02 -14.52
C ASP A 90 -4.25 -6.32 -14.50
N VAL A 91 -4.86 -7.48 -14.25
CA VAL A 91 -4.15 -8.77 -14.26
C VAL A 91 -3.72 -9.13 -15.68
N LEU A 92 -4.60 -8.95 -16.68
CA LEU A 92 -4.26 -9.24 -18.07
C LEU A 92 -3.09 -8.37 -18.56
N LYS A 93 -3.09 -7.07 -18.27
CA LYS A 93 -2.00 -6.15 -18.63
C LYS A 93 -0.68 -6.44 -17.92
N LEU A 94 -0.74 -7.07 -16.75
CA LEU A 94 0.44 -7.44 -15.97
C LEU A 94 1.09 -8.74 -16.45
N GLU A 95 0.28 -9.67 -16.97
CA GLU A 95 0.76 -11.00 -17.36
C GLU A 95 0.99 -11.13 -18.86
N LEU A 96 0.18 -10.50 -19.71
CA LEU A 96 0.23 -10.69 -21.17
C LEU A 96 1.15 -9.68 -21.87
N ASP A 97 2.10 -10.19 -22.65
CA ASP A 97 3.06 -9.42 -23.43
C ASP A 97 2.39 -8.63 -24.55
N ILE A 98 1.34 -9.18 -25.18
CA ILE A 98 0.55 -8.45 -26.18
C ILE A 98 -0.11 -7.18 -25.60
N LEU A 99 -0.33 -7.14 -24.28
CA LEU A 99 -0.88 -5.98 -23.55
C LEU A 99 0.21 -5.11 -22.90
N GLY A 100 1.48 -5.40 -23.15
CA GLY A 100 2.60 -4.61 -22.66
C GLY A 100 3.08 -5.00 -21.25
N ALA A 101 2.90 -6.25 -20.82
CA ALA A 101 3.45 -6.75 -19.54
C ALA A 101 4.96 -6.51 -19.40
N ASN A 102 5.70 -6.71 -20.49
CA ASN A 102 7.15 -6.49 -20.54
C ASN A 102 7.57 -5.03 -20.77
N GLU A 103 6.64 -4.09 -20.95
CA GLU A 103 6.97 -2.68 -21.08
C GLU A 103 7.56 -2.12 -19.78
N HIS A 104 8.54 -1.22 -19.92
CA HIS A 104 9.20 -0.59 -18.76
C HIS A 104 8.20 0.12 -17.83
N ALA A 105 7.17 0.76 -18.40
CA ALA A 105 6.13 1.44 -17.63
C ALA A 105 5.36 0.47 -16.73
N THR A 106 4.94 -0.67 -17.28
CA THR A 106 4.20 -1.73 -16.56
C THR A 106 5.06 -2.35 -15.46
N ARG A 107 6.30 -2.74 -15.78
CA ARG A 107 7.25 -3.27 -14.77
C ARG A 107 7.53 -2.28 -13.65
N SER A 108 7.74 -1.00 -13.99
CA SER A 108 7.93 0.06 -12.98
C SER A 108 6.71 0.20 -12.07
N ARG A 109 5.49 0.08 -12.63
CA ARG A 109 4.23 0.10 -11.87
C ARG A 109 4.14 -1.08 -10.90
N VAL A 110 4.49 -2.28 -11.33
CA VAL A 110 4.54 -3.49 -10.49
C VAL A 110 5.50 -3.30 -9.33
N VAL A 111 6.71 -2.83 -9.60
CA VAL A 111 7.72 -2.57 -8.56
C VAL A 111 7.17 -1.58 -7.54
N LYS A 112 6.64 -0.43 -7.99
CA LYS A 112 6.04 0.57 -7.09
C LYS A 112 4.88 0.00 -6.25
N MET A 113 4.01 -0.80 -6.86
CA MET A 113 2.88 -1.42 -6.16
C MET A 113 3.36 -2.42 -5.10
N LYS A 114 4.28 -3.32 -5.46
CA LYS A 114 4.89 -4.28 -4.52
C LYS A 114 5.60 -3.53 -3.39
N THR A 115 6.36 -2.49 -3.71
CA THR A 115 7.04 -1.69 -2.69
C THR A 115 6.05 -1.05 -1.72
N LYS A 116 4.96 -0.46 -2.23
CA LYS A 116 3.90 0.11 -1.40
C LYS A 116 3.19 -0.94 -0.55
N LEU A 117 2.94 -2.13 -1.09
CA LEU A 117 2.23 -3.20 -0.40
C LEU A 117 3.06 -3.83 0.72
N TYR A 118 4.36 -4.05 0.47
CA TYR A 118 5.22 -4.81 1.39
C TYR A 118 6.09 -3.97 2.32
N PHE A 119 6.47 -2.75 1.92
CA PHE A 119 7.43 -1.94 2.69
C PHE A 119 6.84 -0.66 3.29
N LYS A 120 5.66 -0.21 2.83
CA LYS A 120 5.05 0.99 3.41
C LYS A 120 4.26 0.62 4.66
N GLN A 121 4.74 1.03 5.82
CA GLN A 121 3.96 0.97 7.05
C GLN A 121 2.81 1.99 6.97
N LEU A 122 1.61 1.57 7.37
CA LEU A 122 0.49 2.48 7.57
C LEU A 122 0.73 3.21 8.89
N LYS A 123 1.33 4.40 8.82
CA LYS A 123 1.48 5.34 9.93
C LYS A 123 0.80 6.64 9.55
N PHE A 124 -0.04 7.15 10.44
CA PHE A 124 -0.79 8.37 10.24
C PHE A 124 -0.02 9.52 10.85
N ASN A 125 0.45 10.44 10.00
CA ASN A 125 1.31 11.56 10.39
C ASN A 125 0.51 12.88 10.51
N LEU A 126 -0.65 12.96 9.86
CA LEU A 126 -1.47 14.16 9.87
C LEU A 126 -2.64 14.02 10.84
N LEU A 127 -2.97 15.11 11.54
CA LEU A 127 -4.08 15.13 12.50
C LEU A 127 -5.43 14.74 11.87
N ARG A 128 -5.65 15.06 10.59
CA ARG A 128 -6.88 14.73 9.88
C ARG A 128 -7.00 13.26 9.50
N GLU A 129 -5.89 12.52 9.47
CA GLU A 129 -5.88 11.10 9.12
C GLU A 129 -6.44 10.27 10.28
N GLU A 130 -6.03 10.57 11.52
CA GLU A 130 -6.47 9.86 12.73
C GLU A 130 -6.78 10.82 13.89
N SER A 131 -7.86 11.59 13.74
CA SER A 131 -8.26 12.61 14.71
C SER A 131 -8.51 12.05 16.12
N GLU A 132 -9.06 10.84 16.26
CA GLU A 132 -9.32 10.21 17.55
C GLU A 132 -8.01 9.87 18.30
N GLY A 133 -7.05 9.25 17.61
CA GLY A 133 -5.76 8.88 18.20
C GLY A 133 -5.02 10.09 18.72
N TYR A 134 -4.94 11.16 17.91
CA TYR A 134 -4.30 12.41 18.32
C TYR A 134 -5.04 13.13 19.44
N ALA A 135 -6.38 13.17 19.42
CA ALA A 135 -7.16 13.81 20.47
C ALA A 135 -6.94 13.13 21.84
N LYS A 136 -6.95 11.79 21.88
CA LYS A 136 -6.66 11.01 23.09
C LYS A 136 -5.23 11.24 23.58
N LEU A 137 -4.27 11.33 22.67
CA LEU A 137 -2.87 11.57 22.98
C LEU A 137 -2.66 12.94 23.62
N ILE A 138 -3.23 14.00 23.02
CA ILE A 138 -3.18 15.36 23.56
C ILE A 138 -3.87 15.44 24.93
N THR A 139 -5.04 14.81 25.07
CA THR A 139 -5.78 14.77 26.34
C THR A 139 -4.95 14.14 27.45
N GLU A 140 -4.28 13.02 27.16
CA GLU A 140 -3.41 12.34 28.13
C GLU A 140 -2.18 13.18 28.49
N LEU A 141 -1.59 13.90 27.53
CA LEU A 141 -0.44 14.77 27.78
C LEU A 141 -0.81 16.02 28.61
N LEU A 142 -2.01 16.57 28.41
CA LEU A 142 -2.48 17.77 29.11
C LEU A 142 -3.15 17.48 30.46
N ASP A 143 -3.39 16.21 30.82
CA ASP A 143 -3.94 15.86 32.13
C ASP A 143 -2.98 16.23 33.26
N THR A 144 -3.36 17.26 34.02
CA THR A 144 -2.56 17.78 35.15
C THR A 144 -2.58 16.87 36.36
N ASN A 145 -3.56 15.97 36.46
CA ASN A 145 -3.62 14.98 37.54
C ASN A 145 -2.61 13.84 37.33
N ASN A 146 -2.13 13.66 36.10
CA ASN A 146 -1.16 12.64 35.78
C ASN A 146 0.28 13.16 35.92
N SER A 147 0.93 12.81 37.02
CA SER A 147 2.35 13.11 37.28
C SER A 147 3.28 11.93 37.01
N CYS A 148 2.73 10.75 36.68
CA CYS A 148 3.50 9.51 36.56
C CYS A 148 3.93 9.26 35.12
N VAL A 149 5.18 9.62 34.81
CA VAL A 149 5.79 9.51 33.47
C VAL A 149 5.68 8.09 32.90
N SER A 150 5.97 7.05 33.70
CA SER A 150 5.91 5.65 33.24
C SER A 150 4.50 5.22 32.83
N THR A 151 3.48 5.72 33.52
CA THR A 151 2.08 5.45 33.21
C THR A 151 1.66 6.17 31.94
N THR A 152 2.02 7.46 31.80
CA THR A 152 1.78 8.24 30.58
C THR A 152 2.45 7.58 29.38
N LEU A 153 3.74 7.22 29.49
CA LEU A 153 4.49 6.59 28.40
C LEU A 153 3.85 5.27 27.95
N THR A 154 3.40 4.45 28.90
CA THR A 154 2.69 3.20 28.59
C THR A 154 1.40 3.47 27.80
N LYS A 155 0.64 4.51 28.17
CA LYS A 155 -0.56 4.91 27.44
C LYS A 155 -0.22 5.47 26.06
N LEU A 156 0.84 6.28 25.92
CA LEU A 156 1.31 6.79 24.64
C LEU A 156 1.67 5.65 23.68
N HIS A 157 2.45 4.67 24.14
CA HIS A 157 2.78 3.49 23.32
C HIS A 157 1.54 2.70 22.90
N ARG A 158 0.54 2.57 23.78
CA ARG A 158 -0.75 1.94 23.44
C ARG A 158 -1.49 2.73 22.37
N LEU A 159 -1.56 4.06 22.49
CA LEU A 159 -2.22 4.91 21.50
C LEU A 159 -1.49 4.87 20.15
N ILE A 160 -0.16 4.95 20.14
CA ILE A 160 0.69 4.82 18.95
C ILE A 160 0.39 3.49 18.24
N GLY A 161 0.39 2.38 18.98
CA GLY A 161 0.14 1.06 18.41
C GLY A 161 -1.31 0.83 17.98
N GLN A 162 -2.28 1.32 18.75
CA GLN A 162 -3.71 1.11 18.48
C GLN A 162 -4.21 1.92 17.29
N PHE A 163 -3.77 3.18 17.18
CA PHE A 163 -4.21 4.10 16.14
C PHE A 163 -3.18 4.26 15.02
N ASN A 164 -2.08 3.51 15.04
CA ASN A 164 -0.98 3.62 14.07
C ASN A 164 -0.48 5.06 13.87
N VAL A 165 -0.40 5.83 14.97
CA VAL A 165 0.06 7.22 14.93
C VAL A 165 1.57 7.26 14.68
N ASP A 166 2.04 8.22 13.89
CA ASP A 166 3.47 8.39 13.63
C ASP A 166 4.23 8.88 14.90
N PRO A 167 5.26 8.15 15.39
CA PRO A 167 6.00 8.54 16.58
C PRO A 167 6.74 9.87 16.48
N ASN A 168 7.19 10.29 15.29
CA ASN A 168 7.83 11.59 15.11
C ASN A 168 6.82 12.71 15.28
N ARG A 169 5.57 12.50 14.80
CA ARG A 169 4.48 13.43 15.06
C ARG A 169 4.10 13.45 16.54
N VAL A 170 4.15 12.32 17.23
CA VAL A 170 3.95 12.29 18.70
C VAL A 170 5.00 13.12 19.42
N LEU A 171 6.27 13.01 19.04
CA LEU A 171 7.34 13.81 19.63
C LEU A 171 7.09 15.31 19.46
N ASP A 172 6.66 15.73 18.27
CA ASP A 172 6.29 17.13 18.02
C ASP A 172 5.12 17.59 18.92
N ILE A 173 4.09 16.76 19.07
CA ILE A 173 2.94 17.06 19.95
C ILE A 173 3.35 17.11 21.43
N ILE A 174 4.30 16.28 21.87
CA ILE A 174 4.86 16.37 23.23
C ILE A 174 5.50 17.74 23.44
N LEU A 175 6.26 18.25 22.46
CA LEU A 175 6.84 19.59 22.53
C LEU A 175 5.77 20.70 22.52
N GLU A 176 4.73 20.59 21.71
CA GLU A 176 3.61 21.55 21.70
C GLU A 176 2.87 21.56 23.05
N CYS A 177 2.63 20.39 23.65
CA CYS A 177 2.01 20.29 24.97
C CYS A 177 2.93 20.82 26.08
N PHE A 178 4.25 20.64 25.93
CA PHE A 178 5.22 21.21 26.85
C PHE A 178 5.24 22.73 26.76
N GLU A 179 5.22 23.28 25.54
CA GLU A 179 5.14 24.73 25.28
C GLU A 179 3.88 25.34 25.91
N ALA A 180 2.74 24.64 25.83
CA ALA A 180 1.49 25.06 26.44
C ALA A 180 1.43 24.86 27.97
N SER A 181 2.36 24.11 28.58
CA SER A 181 2.37 23.81 30.01
C SER A 181 3.79 23.81 30.61
N PRO A 182 4.52 24.94 30.56
CA PRO A 182 5.91 25.05 31.00
C PRO A 182 6.08 24.75 32.50
N GLN A 183 5.03 24.94 33.31
CA GLN A 183 4.99 24.59 34.74
C GLN A 183 5.23 23.10 35.01
N ARG A 184 5.00 22.22 34.02
CA ARG A 184 5.25 20.77 34.10
C ARG A 184 6.62 20.37 33.55
N ARG A 185 7.59 21.29 33.53
CA ARG A 185 8.98 21.06 33.05
C ARG A 185 9.57 19.70 33.46
N ARG A 186 9.62 19.38 34.75
CA ARG A 186 10.21 18.12 35.22
C ARG A 186 9.54 16.89 34.60
N PHE A 187 8.22 16.92 34.48
CA PHE A 187 7.46 15.82 33.88
C PHE A 187 7.80 15.66 32.40
N PHE A 188 7.79 16.74 31.62
CA PHE A 188 8.07 16.67 30.18
C PHE A 188 9.53 16.30 29.87
N ILE A 189 10.49 16.80 30.65
CA ILE A 189 11.90 16.41 30.50
C ILE A 189 12.10 14.92 30.78
N SER A 190 11.54 14.40 31.87
CA SER A 190 11.58 12.96 32.16
C SER A 190 10.84 12.14 31.09
N LEU A 191 9.71 12.64 30.58
CA LEU A 191 8.96 11.98 29.52
C LEU A 191 9.76 11.90 28.20
N LEU A 192 10.43 12.99 27.80
CA LEU A 192 11.29 12.99 26.61
C LEU A 192 12.45 11.99 26.74
N ALA A 193 13.05 11.91 27.93
CA ALA A 193 14.10 10.94 28.22
C ALA A 193 13.59 9.49 28.12
N ASP A 194 12.47 9.17 28.77
CA ASP A 194 11.90 7.82 28.76
C ASP A 194 11.30 7.42 27.39
N PHE A 195 10.80 8.40 26.63
CA PHE A 195 10.36 8.23 25.24
C PHE A 195 11.55 8.04 24.27
N LYS A 196 12.79 8.25 24.74
CA LYS A 196 14.04 8.15 23.97
C LYS A 196 14.08 9.13 22.80
N ALA A 197 13.62 10.36 23.02
CA ALA A 197 13.74 11.43 22.06
C ALA A 197 15.23 11.71 21.77
N SER A 198 15.64 11.64 20.50
CA SER A 198 17.01 11.97 20.12
C SER A 198 17.19 13.49 20.04
N ALA A 199 18.40 13.97 20.36
CA ALA A 199 18.73 15.38 20.23
C ALA A 199 18.57 15.85 18.77
N ASP A 200 18.96 15.03 17.81
CA ASP A 200 18.83 15.33 16.38
C ASP A 200 17.35 15.49 15.96
N ASP A 201 16.46 14.60 16.39
CA ASP A 201 15.04 14.69 16.07
C ASP A 201 14.41 15.94 16.69
N LEU A 202 14.76 16.25 17.94
CA LEU A 202 14.30 17.46 18.63
C LEU A 202 14.81 18.73 17.93
N CYS A 203 16.08 18.78 17.56
CA CYS A 203 16.68 19.89 16.81
C CYS A 203 16.02 20.06 15.44
N ASN A 204 15.73 18.97 14.73
CA ASN A 204 15.04 19.03 13.44
C ASN A 204 13.61 19.59 13.59
N ILE A 205 12.87 19.15 14.61
CA ILE A 205 11.51 19.67 14.88
C ILE A 205 11.56 21.16 15.27
N LEU A 206 12.45 21.55 16.18
CA LEU A 206 12.62 22.94 16.60
C LEU A 206 13.05 23.82 15.43
N GLY A 207 14.04 23.38 14.64
CA GLY A 207 14.52 24.09 13.45
C GLY A 207 13.40 24.28 12.41
N PHE A 208 12.55 23.26 12.22
CA PHE A 208 11.38 23.37 11.37
C PHE A 208 10.39 24.43 11.89
N LYS A 209 10.09 24.45 13.20
CA LYS A 209 9.21 25.47 13.80
C LYS A 209 9.77 26.88 13.70
N PHE A 210 11.06 27.07 14.03
CA PHE A 210 11.72 28.37 13.90
C PHE A 210 11.71 28.88 12.46
N THR A 211 12.05 28.02 11.50
CA THR A 211 12.01 28.37 10.07
C THR A 211 10.60 28.74 9.62
N PHE A 212 9.59 27.98 10.07
CA PHE A 212 8.18 28.27 9.78
C PHE A 212 7.76 29.65 10.29
N TYR A 213 8.04 29.98 11.55
CA TYR A 213 7.64 31.27 12.11
C TYR A 213 8.42 32.43 11.49
N GLN A 214 9.72 32.30 11.28
CA GLN A 214 10.54 33.34 10.62
C GLN A 214 10.05 33.71 9.22
N GLN A 215 9.48 32.76 8.48
CA GLN A 215 8.91 33.02 7.16
C GLN A 215 7.51 33.65 7.21
N ASN A 216 6.77 33.47 8.32
CA ASN A 216 5.36 33.83 8.43
C ASN A 216 5.08 34.95 9.46
N GLY A 217 6.13 35.53 10.07
CA GLY A 217 6.01 36.64 11.01
C GLY A 217 7.04 36.54 12.13
N ASP A 218 6.60 36.87 13.35
CA ASP A 218 7.44 36.81 14.53
C ASP A 218 7.42 35.42 15.17
N THR A 219 8.57 35.01 15.68
CA THR A 219 8.68 33.77 16.44
C THR A 219 8.11 33.97 17.85
N PRO A 220 7.18 33.13 18.32
CA PRO A 220 6.61 33.23 19.66
C PRO A 220 7.67 33.12 20.76
N SER A 221 7.50 33.89 21.84
CA SER A 221 8.39 33.81 23.02
C SER A 221 8.39 32.42 23.65
N SER A 222 7.25 31.74 23.65
CA SER A 222 7.09 30.38 24.15
C SER A 222 8.00 29.35 23.46
N LEU A 223 8.27 29.52 22.16
CA LEU A 223 9.18 28.64 21.42
C LEU A 223 10.64 28.89 21.83
N TYR A 224 11.01 30.15 22.06
CA TYR A 224 12.34 30.48 22.62
C TYR A 224 12.51 29.94 24.03
N ASP A 225 11.47 30.03 24.87
CA ASP A 225 11.49 29.53 26.24
C ASP A 225 11.68 28.00 26.27
N ILE A 226 10.95 27.26 25.42
CA ILE A 226 11.12 25.80 25.27
C ILE A 226 12.54 25.45 24.83
N ALA A 227 13.05 26.12 23.79
CA ALA A 227 14.41 25.87 23.30
C ALA A 227 15.44 26.12 24.41
N ALA A 228 15.34 27.24 25.14
CA ALA A 228 16.21 27.56 26.25
C ALA A 228 16.12 26.52 27.38
N ILE A 229 14.93 26.03 27.70
CA ILE A 229 14.74 24.96 28.68
C ILE A 229 15.45 23.69 28.23
N LEU A 230 15.24 23.25 26.99
CA LEU A 230 15.84 22.02 26.45
C LEU A 230 17.37 22.10 26.42
N CYS A 231 17.95 23.24 26.05
CA CYS A 231 19.40 23.48 26.14
C CYS A 231 19.88 23.45 27.60
N SER A 232 19.15 24.09 28.53
CA SER A 232 19.55 24.14 29.94
C SER A 232 19.53 22.77 30.63
N GLU A 233 18.64 21.88 30.20
CA GLU A 233 18.53 20.50 30.68
C GLU A 233 19.45 19.53 29.91
N ARG A 234 20.25 20.04 28.95
CA ARG A 234 21.15 19.26 28.08
C ARG A 234 20.43 18.15 27.32
N VAL A 235 19.19 18.43 26.91
CA VAL A 235 18.41 17.53 26.04
C VAL A 235 18.78 17.77 24.56
N VAL A 236 19.14 19.01 24.24
CA VAL A 236 19.67 19.44 22.94
C VAL A 236 20.89 20.36 23.18
N ASP A 237 21.80 20.40 22.21
CA ASP A 237 23.04 21.20 22.27
C ASP A 237 22.86 22.64 21.81
#